data_AF-A0A3B9XR12-F1
#
_entry.id   AF-A0A3B9XR12-F1
#
_cell.length_a   1.000
_cell.length_b   1.000
_cell.length_c   1.000
_cell.angle_alpha   90.00
_cell.angle_beta   90.00
_cell.angle_gamma   90.00
#
_symmetry.space_group_name_H-M   'P 1'
#
loop_
_entity.id
_entity.type
_entity.pdbx_description
1 polymer ?
#
loop_
_entity_poly.entity_id
_entity_poly.type
_entity_poly.pdbx_seq_one_letter_code
_entity_poly.pdbx_strand_id
1 'polypeptide(L)'
;IPWVFAWTQMRLMLPGWLGADEAFQQALQSGKGERLHEMYERWPFFRMIVGMLEMVLAKSDPQIAAYYERRLAQPEDRELGEELRSRLSDMVDLVNTITDHRMLLQNNAVIRRSIEVRNPYLDPLHMLQVELMRSL
;
A
#
# COMPACT_ATOMS: atom_id res chain seq x y z
N ILE A 1 -8.98 0.34 -16.45
CA ILE A 1 -7.77 -0.51 -16.62
C ILE A 1 -6.48 0.33 -16.60
N PRO A 2 -6.27 1.36 -17.44
CA PRO A 2 -5.00 2.10 -17.49
C PRO A 2 -4.59 2.78 -16.18
N TRP A 3 -5.55 3.37 -15.47
CA TRP A 3 -5.34 4.04 -14.18
C TRP A 3 -4.72 3.11 -13.13
N VAL A 4 -5.38 1.99 -12.83
CA VAL A 4 -4.88 1.00 -11.86
C VAL A 4 -3.54 0.43 -12.30
N PHE A 5 -3.37 0.19 -13.60
CA PHE A 5 -2.13 -0.37 -14.14
C PHE A 5 -0.93 0.57 -13.90
N ALA A 6 -1.06 1.87 -14.15
CA ALA A 6 0.03 2.83 -13.95
C ALA A 6 0.55 2.83 -12.49
N TRP A 7 -0.35 2.89 -11.50
CA TRP A 7 0.04 2.87 -10.08
C TRP A 7 0.58 1.52 -9.61
N THR A 8 0.14 0.43 -10.26
CA THR A 8 0.68 -0.91 -10.02
C THR A 8 2.13 -1.00 -10.48
N GLN A 9 2.45 -0.41 -11.63
CA GLN A 9 3.80 -0.41 -12.20
C GLN A 9 4.82 0.29 -11.29
N MET A 10 4.45 1.43 -10.69
CA MET A 10 5.32 2.15 -9.75
C MET A 10 5.20 1.69 -8.30
N ARG A 11 4.47 0.59 -8.05
CA ARG A 11 4.32 -0.04 -6.72
C ARG A 11 3.73 0.87 -5.63
N LEU A 12 3.05 1.95 -5.98
CA LEU A 12 2.32 2.78 -5.01
C LEU A 12 0.90 2.27 -4.78
N MET A 13 0.29 1.61 -5.77
CA MET A 13 -1.06 1.02 -5.69
C MET A 13 -2.15 2.02 -5.23
N LEU A 14 -1.93 3.32 -5.47
CA LEU A 14 -2.73 4.44 -4.94
C LEU A 14 -4.26 4.23 -4.99
N PRO A 15 -4.86 3.78 -6.10
CA PRO A 15 -6.32 3.65 -6.20
C PRO A 15 -6.90 2.56 -5.29
N GLY A 16 -6.07 1.65 -4.77
CA GLY A 16 -6.49 0.55 -3.94
C GLY A 16 -6.59 0.88 -2.45
N TRP A 17 -6.08 2.03 -2.00
CA TRP A 17 -6.06 2.40 -0.58
C TRP A 17 -6.38 3.88 -0.30
N LEU A 18 -6.20 4.78 -1.26
CA LEU A 18 -6.42 6.22 -1.05
C LEU A 18 -7.86 6.51 -0.60
N GLY A 19 -8.00 7.26 0.50
CA GLY A 19 -9.26 7.62 1.14
C GLY A 19 -9.66 6.68 2.28
N ALA A 20 -9.24 5.41 2.24
CA ALA A 20 -9.42 4.49 3.36
C ALA A 20 -8.49 4.82 4.52
N ASP A 21 -7.29 5.31 4.21
CA ASP A 21 -6.30 5.81 5.16
C ASP A 21 -6.88 6.92 6.04
N GLU A 22 -7.45 7.95 5.41
CA GLU A 22 -8.05 9.09 6.12
C GLU A 22 -9.27 8.65 6.95
N ALA A 23 -10.14 7.83 6.39
CA ALA A 23 -11.33 7.34 7.08
C ALA A 23 -10.98 6.50 8.32
N PHE A 24 -9.99 5.61 8.21
CA PHE A 24 -9.53 4.79 9.33
C PHE A 24 -8.81 5.62 10.38
N GLN A 25 -7.94 6.54 9.96
CA GLN A 25 -7.24 7.45 10.86
C GLN A 25 -8.24 8.29 11.68
N GLN A 26 -9.22 8.90 11.02
CA GLN A 26 -10.25 9.70 11.68
C GLN A 26 -11.08 8.86 12.67
N ALA A 27 -11.44 7.63 12.29
CA ALA A 27 -12.19 6.74 13.16
C ALA A 27 -11.40 6.34 14.41
N LEU A 28 -10.10 6.05 14.29
CA LEU A 28 -9.22 5.77 15.43
C LEU A 28 -9.07 6.98 16.35
N GLN A 29 -8.81 8.17 15.79
CA GLN A 29 -8.70 9.42 16.55
C GLN A 29 -10.00 9.78 17.29
N SER A 30 -11.14 9.38 16.73
CA SER A 30 -12.45 9.54 17.37
C SER A 30 -12.76 8.46 18.43
N GLY A 31 -11.79 7.63 18.81
CA GLY A 31 -11.95 6.57 19.82
C GLY A 31 -12.75 5.36 19.34
N LYS A 32 -12.92 5.16 18.03
CA LYS A 32 -13.73 4.05 17.48
C LYS A 32 -12.91 2.79 17.17
N GLY A 33 -11.68 2.68 17.68
CA GLY A 33 -10.79 1.55 17.39
C GLY A 33 -11.37 0.19 17.76
N GLU A 34 -11.91 0.05 18.98
CA GLU A 34 -12.56 -1.20 19.41
C GLU A 34 -13.72 -1.61 18.50
N ARG A 35 -14.50 -0.64 18.02
CA ARG A 35 -15.60 -0.89 17.08
C ARG A 35 -15.10 -1.35 15.71
N LEU A 36 -14.02 -0.76 15.20
CA LEU A 36 -13.42 -1.21 13.93
C LEU A 36 -12.88 -2.63 14.07
N HIS A 37 -12.24 -2.95 15.19
CA HIS A 37 -11.76 -4.30 15.47
C HIS A 37 -12.92 -5.29 15.61
N GLU A 38 -13.99 -4.93 16.33
CA GLU A 38 -15.20 -5.75 16.40
C GLU A 38 -15.82 -5.99 15.02
N MET A 39 -15.87 -4.96 14.16
CA MET A 39 -16.34 -5.11 12.79
C MET A 39 -15.45 -6.07 11.99
N TYR A 40 -14.12 -6.03 12.16
CA TYR A 40 -13.21 -6.98 11.51
C TYR A 40 -13.46 -8.41 11.97
N GLU A 41 -13.66 -8.61 13.27
CA GLU A 41 -13.89 -9.93 13.86
C GLU A 41 -15.27 -10.49 13.55
N ARG A 42 -16.31 -9.67 13.53
CA ARG A 42 -17.71 -10.15 13.49
C ARG A 42 -18.43 -9.91 12.18
N TRP A 43 -17.94 -9.01 11.33
CA TRP A 43 -18.63 -8.63 10.10
C TRP A 43 -17.85 -9.09 8.86
N PRO A 44 -18.30 -10.17 8.18
CA PRO A 44 -17.60 -10.73 7.03
C PRO A 44 -17.33 -9.74 5.89
N PHE A 45 -18.24 -8.81 5.64
CA PHE A 45 -18.06 -7.77 4.63
C PHE A 45 -16.89 -6.85 4.97
N PHE A 46 -16.83 -6.35 6.21
CA PHE A 46 -15.74 -5.47 6.62
C PHE A 46 -14.40 -6.21 6.64
N ARG A 47 -14.40 -7.46 7.13
CA ARG A 47 -13.22 -8.34 7.07
C ARG A 47 -12.72 -8.53 5.63
N MET A 48 -13.62 -8.73 4.67
CA MET A 48 -13.26 -8.86 3.25
C MET A 48 -12.61 -7.57 2.72
N ILE A 49 -13.16 -6.39 3.04
CA ILE A 49 -12.59 -5.10 2.61
C ILE A 49 -11.19 -4.90 3.22
N VAL A 50 -11.03 -5.14 4.52
CA VAL A 50 -9.71 -5.03 5.19
C VAL A 50 -8.72 -6.03 4.62
N GLY A 51 -9.13 -7.28 4.37
CA GLY A 51 -8.27 -8.28 3.74
C GLY A 51 -7.85 -7.90 2.30
N MET A 52 -8.73 -7.23 1.54
CA MET A 52 -8.37 -6.67 0.24
C MET A 52 -7.33 -5.55 0.39
N LEU A 53 -7.48 -4.68 1.39
CA LEU A 53 -6.51 -3.63 1.69
C LEU A 53 -5.15 -4.23 2.09
N GLU A 54 -5.11 -5.22 2.98
CA GLU A 54 -3.87 -5.93 3.34
C GLU A 54 -3.17 -6.49 2.09
N MET A 55 -3.92 -7.06 1.16
CA MET A 55 -3.40 -7.63 -0.08
C MET A 55 -2.83 -6.59 -1.05
N VAL A 56 -3.43 -5.39 -1.09
CA VAL A 56 -2.93 -4.27 -1.90
C VAL A 56 -1.67 -3.70 -1.27
N LEU A 57 -1.70 -3.43 0.04
CA LEU A 57 -0.59 -2.88 0.81
C LEU A 57 0.62 -3.83 0.84
N ALA A 58 0.40 -5.14 0.93
CA ALA A 58 1.50 -6.11 0.89
C ALA A 58 2.24 -6.13 -0.46
N LYS A 59 1.63 -5.62 -1.54
CA LYS A 59 2.23 -5.52 -2.87
C LYS A 59 2.77 -4.12 -3.16
N SER A 60 2.52 -3.13 -2.31
CA SER A 60 3.12 -1.81 -2.50
C SER A 60 4.58 -1.84 -2.05
N ASP A 61 5.36 -0.91 -2.56
CA ASP A 61 6.75 -0.70 -2.17
C ASP A 61 7.07 0.79 -2.26
N PRO A 62 7.13 1.51 -1.11
CA PRO A 62 7.40 2.94 -1.10
C PRO A 62 8.83 3.26 -1.57
N GLN A 63 9.79 2.34 -1.46
CA GLN A 63 11.16 2.58 -1.92
C GLN A 63 11.25 2.54 -3.44
N ILE A 64 10.55 1.60 -4.07
CA ILE A 64 10.42 1.56 -5.54
C ILE A 64 9.67 2.81 -6.02
N ALA A 65 8.55 3.17 -5.40
CA ALA A 65 7.81 4.40 -5.75
C ALA A 65 8.70 5.65 -5.66
N ALA A 66 9.48 5.79 -4.58
CA ALA A 66 10.43 6.88 -4.43
C ALA A 66 11.52 6.88 -5.52
N TYR A 67 11.95 5.70 -5.98
CA TYR A 67 12.91 5.60 -7.08
C TYR A 67 12.34 6.11 -8.40
N TYR A 68 11.10 5.73 -8.74
CA TYR A 68 10.41 6.24 -9.93
C TYR A 68 10.35 7.77 -9.90
N GLU A 69 9.93 8.34 -8.79
CA GLU A 69 9.79 9.79 -8.64
C GLU A 69 11.13 10.52 -8.72
N ARG A 70 12.16 10.06 -8.00
CA ARG A 70 13.50 10.68 -8.07
C ARG A 70 14.06 10.73 -9.48
N ARG A 71 13.70 9.76 -10.33
CA ARG A 71 14.22 9.66 -11.70
C ARG A 71 13.36 10.33 -12.75
N LEU A 72 12.05 10.43 -12.54
CA LEU A 72 11.08 10.83 -13.58
C LEU A 72 10.25 12.07 -13.24
N ALA A 73 10.06 12.37 -11.95
CA ALA A 73 9.24 13.50 -11.53
C ALA A 73 10.03 14.82 -11.57
N GLN A 74 9.31 15.92 -11.82
CA GLN A 74 9.88 17.26 -11.70
C GLN A 74 10.12 17.60 -10.22
N PRO A 75 11.08 18.50 -9.90
CA PRO A 75 11.38 18.87 -8.52
C PRO A 75 10.15 19.33 -7.73
N GLU A 76 9.22 20.02 -8.37
CA GLU A 76 8.02 20.60 -7.75
C GLU A 76 7.00 19.52 -7.33
N ASP A 77 7.00 18.36 -7.99
CA ASP A 77 6.05 17.26 -7.72
C ASP A 77 6.53 16.32 -6.60
N ARG A 78 7.78 16.47 -6.13
CA ARG A 78 8.40 15.52 -5.17
C ARG A 78 7.77 15.57 -3.79
N GLU A 79 7.30 16.75 -3.37
CA GLU A 79 6.63 16.92 -2.08
C GLU A 79 5.34 16.09 -2.00
N LEU A 80 4.52 16.12 -3.06
CA LEU A 80 3.31 15.31 -3.15
C LEU A 80 3.63 13.82 -3.10
N GLY A 81 4.66 13.38 -3.80
CA GLY A 81 5.08 11.98 -3.79
C GLY A 81 5.54 11.51 -2.41
N GLU A 82 6.32 12.34 -1.71
CA GLU A 82 6.72 12.11 -0.31
C GLU A 82 5.52 11.99 0.62
N GLU A 83 4.55 12.90 0.51
CA GLU A 83 3.29 12.84 1.26
C GLU A 83 2.55 11.51 1.02
N LEU A 84 2.36 11.13 -0.25
CA LEU A 84 1.65 9.90 -0.61
C LEU A 84 2.33 8.64 -0.09
N ARG A 85 3.67 8.60 -0.07
CA ARG A 85 4.41 7.48 0.52
C ARG A 85 4.30 7.44 2.04
N SER A 86 4.30 8.59 2.70
CA SER A 86 4.08 8.66 4.15
C SER A 86 2.70 8.10 4.49
N ARG A 87 1.67 8.56 3.78
CA ARG A 87 0.29 8.06 3.95
C ARG A 87 0.17 6.57 3.68
N LEU A 88 0.89 6.04 2.70
CA LEU A 88 0.95 4.59 2.47
C LEU A 88 1.53 3.85 3.68
N SER A 89 2.62 4.36 4.28
CA SER A 89 3.23 3.77 5.48
C SER A 89 2.26 3.81 6.66
N ASP A 90 1.62 4.96 6.90
CA ASP A 90 0.63 5.12 7.96
C ASP A 90 -0.55 4.16 7.76
N MET A 91 -0.99 3.97 6.52
CA MET A 91 -2.07 3.03 6.18
C MET A 91 -1.73 1.58 6.53
N VAL A 92 -0.47 1.16 6.38
CA VAL A 92 -0.01 -0.17 6.84
C VAL A 92 -0.20 -0.31 8.34
N ASP A 93 0.19 0.70 9.12
CA ASP A 93 0.07 0.70 10.57
C ASP A 93 -1.39 0.75 11.03
N LEU A 94 -2.24 1.53 10.35
CA LEU A 94 -3.69 1.58 10.60
C LEU A 94 -4.34 0.21 10.40
N VAL A 95 -4.02 -0.48 9.31
CA VAL A 95 -4.57 -1.82 9.03
C VAL A 95 -4.10 -2.85 10.05
N ASN A 96 -2.81 -2.87 10.40
CA ASN A 96 -2.28 -3.73 11.44
C ASN A 96 -2.97 -3.47 12.80
N THR A 97 -3.22 -2.20 13.14
CA THR A 97 -3.93 -1.81 14.36
C THR A 97 -5.38 -2.31 14.38
N ILE A 98 -6.13 -2.13 13.28
CA ILE A 98 -7.53 -2.57 13.17
C ILE A 98 -7.64 -4.10 13.27
N THR A 99 -6.69 -4.81 12.68
CA THR A 99 -6.67 -6.28 12.62
C THR A 99 -6.04 -6.94 13.84
N ASP A 100 -5.41 -6.17 14.74
CA ASP A 100 -4.52 -6.68 15.80
C ASP A 100 -3.42 -7.62 15.25
N HIS A 101 -2.88 -7.27 14.08
CA HIS A 101 -1.78 -7.98 13.45
C HIS A 101 -0.44 -7.25 13.67
N ARG A 102 0.65 -8.01 13.74
CA ARG A 102 2.01 -7.45 13.80
C ARG A 102 2.58 -7.12 12.42
N MET A 103 2.01 -7.70 11.38
CA MET A 103 2.41 -7.52 9.99
C MET A 103 1.26 -7.85 9.05
N LEU A 104 1.27 -7.25 7.87
CA LEU A 104 0.28 -7.52 6.83
C LEU A 104 0.23 -9.01 6.49
N LEU A 105 -0.98 -9.48 6.18
CA LEU A 105 -1.24 -10.87 5.79
C LEU A 105 -0.80 -11.87 6.86
N GLN A 106 -0.83 -11.51 8.15
CA GLN A 106 -0.47 -12.40 9.26
C GLN A 106 -1.20 -13.75 9.16
N ASN A 107 -2.51 -13.69 8.88
CA ASN A 107 -3.39 -14.86 8.74
C ASN A 107 -3.33 -15.53 7.35
N ASN A 108 -2.52 -15.02 6.43
CA ASN A 108 -2.36 -15.59 5.09
C ASN A 108 -0.88 -15.73 4.68
N ALA A 109 -0.17 -16.56 5.45
CA ALA A 109 1.27 -16.78 5.29
C ALA A 109 1.67 -17.30 3.90
N VAL A 110 0.82 -18.09 3.24
CA VAL A 110 1.07 -18.62 1.88
C VAL A 110 1.18 -17.48 0.88
N ILE A 111 0.22 -16.54 0.90
CA ILE A 111 0.25 -15.40 0.00
C ILE A 111 1.40 -14.45 0.34
N ARG A 112 1.63 -14.18 1.63
CA ARG A 112 2.77 -13.36 2.07
C ARG A 112 4.08 -13.93 1.51
N ARG A 113 4.32 -15.23 1.71
CA ARG A 113 5.52 -15.89 1.20
C ARG A 113 5.63 -15.84 -0.31
N SER A 114 4.51 -16.01 -1.01
CA SER A 114 4.47 -15.89 -2.48
C SER A 114 4.87 -14.47 -2.94
N ILE A 115 4.47 -13.42 -2.23
CA ILE A 115 4.87 -12.05 -2.53
C ILE A 115 6.38 -11.87 -2.25
N GLU A 116 6.85 -12.27 -1.07
CA GLU A 116 8.27 -12.17 -0.67
C GLU A 116 9.21 -12.86 -1.68
N VAL A 117 8.84 -14.03 -2.18
CA VAL A 117 9.65 -14.76 -3.17
C VAL A 117 9.69 -14.04 -4.52
N ARG A 118 8.63 -13.31 -4.89
CA ARG A 118 8.55 -12.60 -6.17
C ARG A 118 9.30 -11.28 -6.15
N ASN A 119 9.30 -10.55 -5.04
CA ASN A 119 9.88 -9.20 -4.97
C ASN A 119 11.34 -9.13 -5.49
N PRO A 120 12.28 -10.02 -5.10
CA PRO A 120 13.67 -9.98 -5.62
C PRO A 120 13.80 -10.09 -7.15
N TYR A 121 12.84 -10.72 -7.83
CA TYR A 121 12.82 -10.82 -9.29
C TYR A 121 12.17 -9.61 -9.95
N LEU A 122 11.27 -8.92 -9.24
CA LEU A 122 10.57 -7.74 -9.74
C LEU A 122 11.38 -6.46 -9.56
N ASP A 123 12.14 -6.35 -8.47
CA ASP A 123 12.97 -5.18 -8.16
C ASP A 123 13.88 -4.75 -9.32
N PRO A 124 14.68 -5.62 -9.96
CA PRO A 124 15.52 -5.22 -11.09
C PRO A 124 14.70 -4.79 -12.32
N LEU A 125 13.51 -5.36 -12.53
CA LEU A 125 12.63 -4.99 -13.64
C LEU A 125 12.08 -3.57 -13.44
N HIS A 126 11.69 -3.22 -12.22
CA HIS A 126 11.25 -1.87 -11.88
C HIS A 126 12.37 -0.84 -12.09
N MET A 127 13.59 -1.15 -11.66
CA MET A 127 14.75 -0.28 -11.87
C MET A 127 15.03 -0.08 -13.37
N LEU A 128 15.08 -1.18 -14.13
CA LEU A 128 15.29 -1.14 -15.59
C LEU A 128 14.20 -0.33 -16.29
N GLN A 129 12.92 -0.53 -15.92
CA GLN A 129 11.80 0.18 -16.50
C GLN A 129 11.91 1.69 -16.31
N VAL A 130 12.33 2.14 -15.13
CA VAL A 130 12.55 3.57 -14.85
C VAL A 130 13.65 4.16 -15.72
N GLU A 131 14.78 3.46 -15.88
CA GLU A 131 15.86 3.93 -16.74
C GLU A 131 15.41 4.02 -18.21
N LEU A 132 14.68 3.02 -18.69
CA LEU A 132 14.15 3.00 -20.05
C LEU A 132 13.20 4.18 -20.27
N MET A 133 12.25 4.42 -19.37
CA MET A 133 11.33 5.55 -19.47
C MET A 133 12.04 6.91 -19.42
N ARG A 134 13.11 7.04 -18.65
CA ARG A 134 13.90 8.27 -18.59
C ARG A 134 14.69 8.54 -19.87
N SER A 135 15.11 7.48 -20.56
CA SER A 135 15.90 7.56 -21.79
C SER A 135 15.08 7.82 -23.06
N LEU A 136 13.75 7.68 -22.96
CA LEU A 136 12.79 7.99 -24.02
C LEU A 136 12.40 9.47 -23.98
#